data_AF-A0A5N5M1Z1-F1
#
_entry.id   AF-A0A5N5M1Z1-F1
#
_cell.length_a   1.000
_cell.length_b   1.000
_cell.length_c   1.000
_cell.angle_alpha   90.00
_cell.angle_beta   90.00
_cell.angle_gamma   90.00
#
_symmetry.space_group_name_H-M   'P 1'
#
loop_
_entity.id
_entity.type
_entity.pdbx_description
1 polymer ?
#
loop_
_entity_poly.entity_id
_entity_poly.type
_entity_poly.pdbx_seq_one_letter_code
_entity_poly.pdbx_strand_id
1 'polypeptide(L)'
;MCPTVPVSKPYILLSDSSPVEGASVWMRCSLENGTGPIHYVWEQENHSGQVSILTESDSNLINITSVSRNHTGWFRCLARNEVNQQSGDRIWLDVIFGPDLPQIDVTPYSVTDRGYSALEKETVSLLCQASSNPPSQYVWFYNNSQVYTGPQLTITKILRMHTGYYACLAQNTYLNTRSKKTITLTVYYPPDGVPSCSIFPTNNYNDLALICSWEGGYPSATLNWSPYVNGDNSQGVSNITRIQPGPETANNSIFTCYGSHVALSFPQRCSTKTWLPNEEPHCSAYATRNNEYLMLSCSWEGGFPRALLWWASSSGDMQGTSEENSNILVLRSSTTYSGKAFVCHAKHPLVKESKQCMLKLEAPVLMTQRSVVSVYEGNDVQLTCILSKNYPAVTEITWYNNMKQKVGDSGTPKKYVLQQAAAWSNLTVRETDGMVDGGQYWCSATNAVGGAEIPILLVVLRYPMPPNVTISKIMYSSRQRTDVNVEWLILSDDDFTGFFIERQNLPFPLWQKVIGDLDPSTRSYQITNLDPSGTYAFRITAVNHRDYWTSLRGQESRWELK
;
A
#
# COMPACT_ATOMS: atom_id res chain seq x y z
N MET A 1 36.11 -90.15 -82.38
CA MET A 1 35.53 -88.95 -81.74
C MET A 1 34.91 -89.39 -80.43
N CYS A 2 35.35 -88.86 -79.29
CA CYS A 2 34.69 -89.13 -78.00
C CYS A 2 33.30 -88.49 -78.01
N PRO A 3 32.24 -89.15 -77.50
CA PRO A 3 30.91 -88.56 -77.46
C PRO A 3 30.86 -87.41 -76.45
N THR A 4 30.33 -86.26 -76.86
CA THR A 4 30.09 -85.10 -76.01
C THR A 4 28.78 -85.31 -75.23
N VAL A 5 28.86 -85.28 -73.89
CA VAL A 5 27.70 -85.47 -72.99
C VAL A 5 27.12 -84.10 -72.61
N PRO A 6 25.79 -83.90 -72.71
CA PRO A 6 25.14 -82.65 -72.28
C PRO A 6 25.33 -82.42 -70.77
N VAL A 7 25.36 -81.16 -70.36
CA VAL A 7 25.40 -80.81 -68.94
C VAL A 7 24.06 -81.16 -68.27
N SER A 8 24.14 -81.82 -67.10
CA SER A 8 23.00 -82.05 -66.21
C SER A 8 22.55 -80.74 -65.54
N LYS A 9 21.43 -80.75 -64.80
CA LYS A 9 21.01 -79.58 -64.01
C LYS A 9 22.06 -79.29 -62.92
N PRO A 10 22.68 -78.08 -62.87
CA PRO A 10 23.65 -77.76 -61.82
C PRO A 10 22.98 -77.56 -60.46
N TYR A 11 23.71 -77.83 -59.39
CA TYR A 11 23.34 -77.48 -58.03
C TYR A 11 24.51 -76.78 -57.32
N ILE A 12 24.18 -75.85 -56.42
CA ILE A 12 25.17 -75.06 -55.68
C ILE A 12 25.46 -75.73 -54.35
N LEU A 13 26.74 -75.96 -54.07
CA LEU A 13 27.25 -76.28 -52.74
C LEU A 13 27.85 -75.02 -52.14
N LEU A 14 27.39 -74.67 -50.96
CA LEU A 14 27.79 -73.46 -50.24
C LEU A 14 28.54 -73.85 -48.97
N SER A 15 29.59 -73.11 -48.64
CA SER A 15 30.35 -73.33 -47.39
C SER A 15 29.55 -72.97 -46.14
N ASP A 16 28.91 -71.81 -46.16
CA ASP A 16 28.08 -71.30 -45.07
C ASP A 16 26.90 -70.51 -45.66
N SER A 17 25.67 -70.88 -45.29
CA SER A 17 24.44 -70.20 -45.72
C SER A 17 24.21 -68.87 -45.02
N SER A 18 24.85 -68.66 -43.88
CA SER A 18 24.64 -67.48 -43.04
C SER A 18 25.95 -66.87 -42.52
N PRO A 19 26.85 -66.45 -43.43
CA PRO A 19 28.15 -65.92 -43.04
C PRO A 19 28.03 -64.57 -42.33
N VAL A 20 28.95 -64.32 -41.41
CA VAL A 20 29.12 -63.01 -40.77
C VAL A 20 29.76 -62.01 -41.74
N GLU A 21 29.33 -60.75 -41.72
CA GLU A 21 29.94 -59.68 -42.54
C GLU A 21 31.47 -59.61 -42.35
N GLY A 22 32.21 -59.63 -43.46
CA GLY A 22 33.68 -59.70 -43.52
C GLY A 22 34.26 -61.11 -43.57
N ALA A 23 33.46 -62.17 -43.38
CA ALA A 23 33.90 -63.55 -43.57
C ALA A 23 34.15 -63.88 -45.05
N SER A 24 34.87 -64.97 -45.30
CA SER A 24 35.08 -65.51 -46.65
C SER A 24 34.17 -66.71 -46.89
N VAL A 25 33.44 -66.70 -48.00
CA VAL A 25 32.51 -67.77 -48.41
C VAL A 25 32.81 -68.20 -49.83
N TRP A 26 32.87 -69.51 -50.03
CA TRP A 26 32.93 -70.10 -51.36
C TRP A 26 31.61 -70.79 -51.73
N MET A 27 31.27 -70.69 -53.00
CA MET A 27 30.16 -71.40 -53.64
C MET A 27 30.70 -72.21 -54.80
N ARG A 28 30.35 -73.49 -54.86
CA ARG A 28 30.74 -74.42 -55.92
C ARG A 28 29.51 -74.88 -56.70
N CYS A 29 29.55 -74.69 -58.00
CA CYS A 29 28.57 -75.23 -58.93
C CYS A 29 28.97 -76.65 -59.32
N SER A 30 28.13 -77.63 -58.97
CA SER A 30 28.39 -79.04 -59.22
C SER A 30 27.37 -79.61 -60.21
N LEU A 31 27.81 -80.54 -61.04
CA LEU A 31 27.04 -81.21 -62.09
C LEU A 31 27.25 -82.71 -61.94
N GLU A 32 26.24 -83.53 -62.21
CA GLU A 32 26.36 -84.98 -62.24
C GLU A 32 27.02 -85.47 -63.55
N ASN A 33 26.64 -84.87 -64.68
CA ASN A 33 27.12 -85.22 -66.01
C ASN A 33 27.49 -83.97 -66.83
N GLY A 34 28.54 -84.06 -67.65
CA GLY A 34 28.94 -83.03 -68.63
C GLY A 34 30.38 -83.20 -69.09
N THR A 35 30.63 -83.12 -70.41
CA THR A 35 31.99 -83.19 -70.97
C THR A 35 32.61 -81.79 -71.09
N GLY A 36 33.86 -81.58 -70.67
CA GLY A 36 34.54 -80.28 -70.79
C GLY A 36 34.83 -79.87 -72.26
N PRO A 37 35.02 -78.57 -72.54
CA PRO A 37 35.05 -77.43 -71.62
C PRO A 37 33.64 -76.94 -71.21
N ILE A 38 33.43 -76.67 -69.91
CA ILE A 38 32.16 -76.17 -69.37
C ILE A 38 32.36 -74.74 -68.87
N HIS A 39 31.52 -73.84 -69.35
CA HIS A 39 31.47 -72.44 -68.93
C HIS A 39 30.42 -72.26 -67.84
N TYR A 40 30.76 -71.57 -66.76
CA TYR A 40 29.87 -71.27 -65.64
C TYR A 40 29.55 -69.78 -65.57
N VAL A 41 28.27 -69.48 -65.37
CA VAL A 41 27.76 -68.12 -65.15
C VAL A 41 27.11 -68.08 -63.77
N TRP A 42 27.55 -67.15 -62.93
CA TRP A 42 26.99 -66.91 -61.61
C TRP A 42 26.10 -65.67 -61.64
N GLU A 43 24.84 -65.84 -61.28
CA GLU A 43 23.86 -64.77 -61.14
C GLU A 43 23.57 -64.53 -59.65
N GLN A 44 23.45 -63.26 -59.27
CA GLN A 44 22.95 -62.82 -57.98
C GLN A 44 21.69 -61.98 -58.18
N GLU A 45 20.64 -62.30 -57.46
CA GLU A 45 19.42 -61.50 -57.37
C GLU A 45 19.33 -60.90 -55.98
N ASN A 46 19.46 -59.57 -55.90
CA ASN A 46 19.37 -58.85 -54.63
C ASN A 46 17.93 -58.82 -54.11
N HIS A 47 17.73 -58.35 -52.87
CA HIS A 47 16.41 -58.15 -52.27
C HIS A 47 15.41 -57.33 -53.11
N SER A 48 15.89 -56.45 -53.99
CA SER A 48 15.08 -55.66 -54.90
C SER A 48 14.63 -56.40 -56.18
N GLY A 49 14.99 -57.68 -56.33
CA GLY A 49 14.69 -58.50 -57.52
C GLY A 49 15.57 -58.18 -58.74
N GLN A 50 16.59 -57.33 -58.57
CA GLN A 50 17.54 -57.03 -59.64
C GLN A 50 18.58 -58.15 -59.74
N VAL A 51 18.66 -58.78 -60.91
CA VAL A 51 19.61 -59.85 -61.22
C VAL A 51 20.86 -59.25 -61.86
N SER A 52 22.03 -59.51 -61.27
CA SER A 52 23.35 -59.17 -61.81
C SER A 52 24.18 -60.43 -62.06
N ILE A 53 24.96 -60.41 -63.13
CA ILE A 53 25.97 -61.46 -63.39
C ILE A 53 27.20 -61.09 -62.57
N LEU A 54 27.59 -61.98 -61.65
CA LEU A 54 28.76 -61.77 -60.79
C LEU A 54 30.06 -62.09 -61.53
N THR A 55 30.11 -63.26 -62.17
CA THR A 55 31.27 -63.73 -62.91
C THR A 55 30.85 -64.72 -64.00
N GLU A 56 31.60 -64.72 -65.10
CA GLU A 56 31.54 -65.74 -66.14
C GLU A 56 32.94 -66.33 -66.31
N SER A 57 33.10 -67.63 -66.05
CA SER A 57 34.41 -68.28 -66.11
C SER A 57 34.31 -69.79 -66.29
N ASP A 58 35.43 -70.44 -66.63
CA ASP A 58 35.55 -71.90 -66.68
C ASP A 58 35.71 -72.52 -65.27
N SER A 59 35.81 -71.69 -64.24
CA SER A 59 35.86 -72.12 -62.85
C SER A 59 34.46 -72.40 -62.34
N ASN A 60 34.27 -73.60 -61.79
CA ASN A 60 33.03 -73.96 -61.11
C ASN A 60 32.95 -73.44 -59.66
N LEU A 61 33.97 -72.70 -59.20
CA LEU A 61 34.07 -72.16 -57.84
C LEU A 61 34.16 -70.63 -57.89
N ILE A 62 33.28 -69.96 -57.13
CA ILE A 62 33.38 -68.53 -56.82
C ILE A 62 33.73 -68.37 -55.33
N ASN A 63 34.69 -67.48 -55.04
CA ASN A 63 35.13 -67.18 -53.69
C ASN A 63 34.90 -65.69 -53.40
N ILE A 64 34.06 -65.42 -52.41
CA ILE A 64 33.80 -64.07 -51.90
C ILE A 64 34.67 -63.92 -50.65
N THR A 65 35.79 -63.21 -50.78
CA THR A 65 36.80 -63.11 -49.71
C THR A 65 36.39 -62.18 -48.57
N SER A 66 35.51 -61.21 -48.83
CA SER A 66 34.94 -60.31 -47.83
C SER A 66 33.46 -60.10 -48.11
N VAL A 67 32.62 -60.87 -47.42
CA VAL A 67 31.16 -60.80 -47.59
C VAL A 67 30.63 -59.50 -46.96
N SER A 68 30.16 -58.57 -47.78
CA SER A 68 29.35 -57.41 -47.35
C SER A 68 27.85 -57.74 -47.24
N ARG A 69 27.10 -56.97 -46.45
CA ARG A 69 25.62 -57.05 -46.37
C ARG A 69 24.89 -56.93 -47.71
N ASN A 70 25.50 -56.31 -48.73
CA ASN A 70 24.94 -56.20 -50.08
C ASN A 70 24.96 -57.54 -50.85
N HIS A 71 25.68 -58.54 -50.37
CA HIS A 71 25.67 -59.88 -50.96
C HIS A 71 24.45 -60.72 -50.51
N THR A 72 23.59 -60.19 -49.62
CA THR A 72 22.37 -60.88 -49.22
C THR A 72 21.41 -60.97 -50.41
N GLY A 73 21.00 -62.19 -50.78
CA GLY A 73 20.16 -62.42 -51.94
C GLY A 73 20.14 -63.86 -52.44
N TRP A 74 19.47 -64.09 -53.57
CA TRP A 74 19.43 -65.38 -54.25
C TRP A 74 20.60 -65.53 -55.21
N PHE A 75 21.34 -66.62 -55.09
CA PHE A 75 22.41 -66.98 -56.02
C PHE A 75 21.96 -68.12 -56.92
N ARG A 76 22.33 -68.04 -58.20
CA ARG A 76 22.05 -69.06 -59.20
C ARG A 76 23.29 -69.32 -60.05
N CYS A 77 23.52 -70.58 -60.37
CA CYS A 77 24.57 -70.99 -61.30
C CYS A 77 23.93 -71.51 -62.60
N LEU A 78 24.51 -71.12 -63.73
CA LEU A 78 24.24 -71.68 -65.04
C LEU A 78 25.50 -72.34 -65.57
N ALA A 79 25.36 -73.54 -66.11
CA ALA A 79 26.44 -74.26 -66.75
C ALA A 79 26.13 -74.43 -68.24
N ARG A 80 27.12 -74.17 -69.09
CA ARG A 80 27.00 -74.23 -70.55
C ARG A 80 28.14 -75.04 -71.15
N ASN A 81 27.80 -75.97 -72.03
CA ASN A 81 28.73 -76.68 -72.90
C ASN A 81 28.29 -76.50 -74.37
N GLU A 82 29.01 -77.06 -75.35
CA GLU A 82 28.67 -77.01 -76.77
C GLU A 82 27.30 -77.64 -77.09
N VAL A 83 26.80 -78.53 -76.23
CA VAL A 83 25.53 -79.26 -76.44
C VAL A 83 24.32 -78.49 -75.90
N ASN A 84 24.40 -77.97 -74.67
CA ASN A 84 23.27 -77.33 -73.99
C ASN A 84 23.72 -76.34 -72.89
N GLN A 85 22.76 -75.57 -72.40
CA GLN A 85 22.88 -74.73 -71.21
C GLN A 85 21.78 -75.12 -70.22
N GLN A 86 22.15 -75.31 -68.95
CA GLN A 86 21.24 -75.64 -67.87
C GLN A 86 21.43 -74.67 -66.70
N SER A 87 20.33 -74.38 -66.00
CA SER A 87 20.32 -73.48 -64.84
C SER A 87 19.93 -74.24 -63.58
N GLY A 88 20.64 -73.97 -62.48
CA GLY A 88 20.39 -74.60 -61.20
C GLY A 88 19.22 -73.99 -60.46
N ASP A 89 18.90 -74.56 -59.30
CA ASP A 89 17.99 -73.94 -58.34
C ASP A 89 18.70 -72.78 -57.63
N ARG A 90 17.91 -71.83 -57.12
CA ARG A 90 18.41 -70.66 -56.40
C ARG A 90 18.72 -71.03 -54.95
N ILE A 91 19.80 -70.50 -54.39
CA ILE A 91 20.14 -70.62 -52.97
C ILE A 91 20.17 -69.23 -52.33
N TRP A 92 19.63 -69.09 -51.13
CA TRP A 92 19.62 -67.84 -50.40
C TRP A 92 20.88 -67.73 -49.54
N LEU A 93 21.63 -66.65 -49.70
CA LEU A 93 22.74 -66.29 -48.82
C LEU A 93 22.25 -65.21 -47.85
N ASP A 94 22.22 -65.51 -46.55
CA ASP A 94 21.74 -64.60 -45.51
C ASP A 94 22.90 -64.00 -44.70
N VAL A 95 23.37 -62.82 -45.06
CA VAL A 95 24.53 -62.22 -44.38
C VAL A 95 24.11 -61.69 -43.02
N ILE A 96 24.79 -62.14 -41.96
CA ILE A 96 24.54 -61.71 -40.58
C ILE A 96 25.45 -60.53 -40.25
N PHE A 97 24.85 -59.42 -39.82
CA PHE A 97 25.58 -58.18 -39.55
C PHE A 97 24.91 -57.31 -38.47
N GLY A 98 25.66 -56.31 -38.01
CA GLY A 98 25.18 -55.33 -37.04
C GLY A 98 25.31 -55.78 -35.58
N PRO A 99 24.72 -55.03 -34.65
CA PRO A 99 23.94 -53.83 -34.90
C PRO A 99 24.84 -52.63 -35.22
N ASP A 100 24.49 -51.87 -36.26
CA ASP A 100 25.12 -50.58 -36.54
C ASP A 100 24.85 -49.59 -35.38
N LEU A 101 25.52 -48.43 -35.39
CA LEU A 101 25.29 -47.40 -34.38
C LEU A 101 23.81 -46.94 -34.42
N PRO A 102 23.05 -47.00 -33.31
CA PRO A 102 21.64 -46.66 -33.35
C PRO A 102 21.40 -45.18 -33.62
N GLN A 103 20.38 -44.89 -34.43
CA GLN A 103 19.80 -43.57 -34.60
C GLN A 103 18.62 -43.41 -33.64
N ILE A 104 18.56 -42.26 -32.95
CA ILE A 104 17.47 -41.92 -32.04
C ILE A 104 16.72 -40.71 -32.60
N ASP A 105 15.46 -40.92 -32.96
CA ASP A 105 14.56 -39.86 -33.43
C ASP A 105 13.55 -39.51 -32.33
N VAL A 106 13.38 -38.22 -32.05
CA VAL A 106 12.51 -37.71 -30.98
C VAL A 106 11.33 -36.95 -31.61
N THR A 107 10.11 -37.24 -31.18
CA THR A 107 8.89 -36.57 -31.68
C THR A 107 8.02 -36.07 -30.51
N PRO A 108 7.57 -34.79 -30.51
CA PRO A 108 7.92 -33.71 -31.43
C PRO A 108 9.40 -33.29 -31.32
N TYR A 109 10.01 -32.84 -32.43
CA TYR A 109 11.43 -32.49 -32.47
C TYR A 109 11.64 -30.97 -32.33
N SER A 110 12.45 -30.57 -31.35
CA SER A 110 13.17 -29.29 -31.37
C SER A 110 14.64 -29.61 -31.13
N VAL A 111 15.45 -29.44 -32.18
CA VAL A 111 16.89 -29.72 -32.13
C VAL A 111 17.60 -28.44 -31.71
N THR A 112 18.36 -28.54 -30.64
CA THR A 112 19.22 -27.47 -30.11
C THR A 112 20.68 -27.88 -30.23
N ASP A 113 21.61 -26.93 -30.12
CA ASP A 113 23.06 -27.21 -30.10
C ASP A 113 23.49 -28.21 -29.00
N ARG A 114 22.63 -28.41 -27.98
CA ARG A 114 22.88 -29.28 -26.82
C ARG A 114 22.11 -30.61 -26.85
N GLY A 115 21.32 -30.87 -27.89
CA GLY A 115 20.49 -32.08 -28.01
C GLY A 115 19.03 -31.77 -28.34
N TYR A 116 18.11 -32.59 -27.83
CA TYR A 116 16.67 -32.44 -28.08
C TYR A 116 16.01 -31.65 -26.95
N SER A 117 14.98 -30.88 -27.28
CA SER A 117 14.08 -30.25 -26.31
C SER A 117 12.62 -30.61 -26.54
N ALA A 118 11.85 -30.56 -25.46
CA ALA A 118 10.40 -30.79 -25.44
C ALA A 118 9.73 -29.82 -24.45
N LEU A 119 8.46 -29.48 -24.65
CA LEU A 119 7.74 -28.64 -23.69
C LEU A 119 7.14 -29.50 -22.58
N GLU A 120 7.09 -28.96 -21.36
CA GLU A 120 6.48 -29.65 -20.23
C GLU A 120 5.01 -30.00 -20.51
N LYS A 121 4.58 -31.18 -20.07
CA LYS A 121 3.24 -31.77 -20.23
C LYS A 121 2.91 -32.25 -21.65
N GLU A 122 3.84 -32.13 -22.60
CA GLU A 122 3.70 -32.77 -23.91
C GLU A 122 3.98 -34.27 -23.86
N THR A 123 3.47 -34.98 -24.87
CA THR A 123 3.81 -36.37 -25.14
C THR A 123 5.07 -36.44 -26.00
N VAL A 124 6.12 -37.09 -25.49
CA VAL A 124 7.39 -37.26 -26.19
C VAL A 124 7.60 -38.73 -26.53
N SER A 125 7.94 -39.01 -27.78
CA SER A 125 8.24 -40.35 -28.28
C SER A 125 9.70 -40.39 -28.74
N LEU A 126 10.46 -41.36 -28.21
CA LEU A 126 11.84 -41.64 -28.61
C LEU A 126 11.86 -42.96 -29.37
N LEU A 127 12.21 -42.91 -30.65
CA LEU A 127 12.31 -44.07 -31.53
C LEU A 127 13.78 -44.40 -31.77
N CYS A 128 14.16 -45.66 -31.55
CA CYS A 128 15.51 -46.15 -31.78
C CYS A 128 15.53 -47.13 -32.95
N GLN A 129 16.44 -46.89 -33.90
CA GLN A 129 16.61 -47.71 -35.08
C GLN A 129 18.09 -48.05 -35.27
N ALA A 130 18.39 -49.30 -35.59
CA ALA A 130 19.74 -49.76 -35.88
C ALA A 130 19.69 -50.82 -36.98
N SER A 131 20.50 -50.66 -38.02
CA SER A 131 20.63 -51.65 -39.08
C SER A 131 21.30 -52.91 -38.53
N SER A 132 20.60 -54.04 -38.62
CA SER A 132 21.04 -55.33 -38.08
C SER A 132 20.28 -56.46 -38.75
N ASN A 133 20.98 -57.55 -39.05
CA ASN A 133 20.38 -58.81 -39.48
C ASN A 133 20.93 -59.96 -38.61
N PRO A 134 20.10 -60.70 -37.86
CA PRO A 134 18.66 -60.49 -37.64
C PRO A 134 18.34 -59.14 -36.94
N PRO A 135 17.06 -58.69 -36.94
CA PRO A 135 16.65 -57.45 -36.29
C PRO A 135 17.09 -57.37 -34.83
N SER A 136 17.55 -56.19 -34.42
CA SER A 136 18.05 -55.96 -33.06
C SER A 136 16.93 -55.92 -32.02
N GLN A 137 17.29 -56.32 -30.80
CA GLN A 137 16.52 -56.01 -29.60
C GLN A 137 17.00 -54.69 -29.01
N TYR A 138 16.07 -53.90 -28.46
CA TYR A 138 16.35 -52.55 -27.96
C TYR A 138 16.08 -52.42 -26.46
N VAL A 139 17.00 -51.77 -25.77
CA VAL A 139 16.89 -51.45 -24.33
C VAL A 139 17.19 -49.97 -24.13
N TRP A 140 16.29 -49.28 -23.44
CA TRP A 140 16.41 -47.85 -23.12
C TRP A 140 16.93 -47.64 -21.72
N PHE A 141 17.83 -46.68 -21.60
CA PHE A 141 18.42 -46.23 -20.34
C PHE A 141 18.14 -44.74 -20.12
N TYR A 142 17.70 -44.40 -18.91
CA TYR A 142 17.63 -43.02 -18.42
C TYR A 142 18.67 -42.84 -17.31
N ASN A 143 19.61 -41.91 -17.48
CA ASN A 143 20.71 -41.68 -16.54
C ASN A 143 21.40 -42.99 -16.10
N ASN A 144 21.74 -43.83 -17.08
CA ASN A 144 22.36 -45.16 -16.92
C ASN A 144 21.51 -46.25 -16.25
N SER A 145 20.25 -45.97 -15.89
CA SER A 145 19.31 -46.97 -15.38
C SER A 145 18.40 -47.48 -16.50
N GLN A 146 18.21 -48.79 -16.60
CA GLN A 146 17.29 -49.37 -17.58
C GLN A 146 15.84 -48.99 -17.23
N VAL A 147 15.12 -48.39 -18.18
CA VAL A 147 13.75 -47.90 -17.98
C VAL A 147 12.72 -48.56 -18.86
N TYR A 148 13.11 -49.06 -20.03
CA TYR A 148 12.17 -49.64 -20.98
C TYR A 148 12.85 -50.61 -21.95
N THR A 149 12.09 -51.57 -22.46
CA THR A 149 12.54 -52.55 -23.47
C THR A 149 11.61 -52.49 -24.67
N GLY A 150 12.17 -52.23 -25.85
CA GLY A 150 11.43 -52.04 -27.08
C GLY A 150 11.98 -50.90 -27.95
N PRO A 151 11.59 -50.83 -29.23
CA PRO A 151 12.13 -49.86 -30.18
C PRO A 151 11.69 -48.42 -29.90
N GLN A 152 10.53 -48.21 -29.27
CA GLN A 152 9.97 -46.88 -29.03
C GLN A 152 9.58 -46.68 -27.56
N LEU A 153 10.14 -45.64 -26.93
CA LEU A 153 9.81 -45.19 -25.58
C LEU A 153 8.89 -43.96 -25.66
N THR A 154 7.69 -44.05 -25.09
CA THR A 154 6.72 -42.94 -25.08
C THR A 154 6.49 -42.43 -23.66
N ILE A 155 6.68 -41.13 -23.45
CA ILE A 155 6.42 -40.41 -22.21
C ILE A 155 5.20 -39.52 -22.46
N THR A 156 4.02 -39.90 -21.96
CA THR A 156 2.75 -39.22 -22.26
C THR A 156 2.65 -37.81 -21.66
N LYS A 157 3.28 -37.59 -20.50
CA LYS A 157 3.32 -36.30 -19.82
C LYS A 157 4.73 -36.07 -19.30
N ILE A 158 5.57 -35.41 -20.11
CA ILE A 158 6.93 -35.12 -19.70
C ILE A 158 6.96 -34.02 -18.63
N LEU A 159 7.78 -34.19 -17.59
CA LEU A 159 7.94 -33.24 -16.50
C LEU A 159 9.38 -32.73 -16.47
N ARG A 160 9.62 -31.55 -15.88
CA ARG A 160 10.99 -30.99 -15.74
C ARG A 160 12.04 -31.94 -15.17
N MET A 161 11.62 -32.86 -14.29
CA MET A 161 12.46 -33.91 -13.69
C MET A 161 12.91 -35.00 -14.67
N HIS A 162 12.27 -35.13 -15.84
CA HIS A 162 12.64 -36.10 -16.88
C HIS A 162 13.78 -35.60 -17.78
N THR A 163 14.30 -34.39 -17.55
CA THR A 163 15.52 -33.90 -18.18
C THR A 163 16.69 -34.84 -17.84
N GLY A 164 17.50 -35.17 -18.84
CA GLY A 164 18.66 -36.03 -18.62
C GLY A 164 19.15 -36.75 -19.87
N TYR A 165 19.94 -37.79 -19.66
CA TYR A 165 20.56 -38.59 -20.71
C TYR A 165 19.74 -39.83 -21.01
N TYR A 166 19.29 -39.95 -22.26
CA TYR A 166 18.57 -41.10 -22.78
C TYR A 166 19.49 -41.87 -23.71
N ALA A 167 19.72 -43.15 -23.41
CA ALA A 167 20.54 -44.01 -24.24
C ALA A 167 19.75 -45.22 -24.74
N CYS A 168 19.87 -45.51 -26.03
CA CYS A 168 19.37 -46.73 -26.63
C CYS A 168 20.53 -47.70 -26.86
N LEU A 169 20.38 -48.92 -26.35
CA LEU A 169 21.25 -50.06 -26.62
C LEU A 169 20.54 -50.97 -27.64
N ALA A 170 21.14 -51.18 -28.80
CA ALA A 170 20.74 -52.20 -29.76
C ALA A 170 21.62 -53.44 -29.57
N GLN A 171 21.00 -54.62 -29.54
CA GLN A 171 21.68 -55.89 -29.37
C GLN A 171 21.29 -56.85 -30.49
N ASN A 172 22.30 -57.41 -31.17
CA ASN A 172 22.13 -58.56 -32.05
C ASN A 172 22.43 -59.82 -31.21
N THR A 173 21.39 -60.59 -30.90
CA THR A 173 21.48 -61.77 -30.04
C THR A 173 22.19 -62.94 -30.71
N TYR A 174 22.24 -62.97 -32.05
CA TYR A 174 22.90 -64.03 -32.82
C TYR A 174 24.43 -63.88 -32.77
N LEU A 175 24.93 -62.67 -33.01
CA LEU A 175 26.36 -62.36 -32.94
C LEU A 175 26.85 -62.03 -31.52
N ASN A 176 25.93 -61.85 -30.56
CA ASN A 176 26.19 -61.32 -29.22
C ASN A 176 26.95 -59.97 -29.24
N THR A 177 26.67 -59.16 -30.27
CA THR A 177 27.22 -57.81 -30.46
C THR A 177 26.22 -56.75 -30.00
N ARG A 178 26.74 -55.59 -29.57
CA ARG A 178 25.93 -54.49 -29.04
C ARG A 178 26.47 -53.13 -29.45
N SER A 179 25.57 -52.19 -29.72
CA SER A 179 25.87 -50.80 -30.04
C SER A 179 24.98 -49.88 -29.21
N LYS A 180 25.51 -48.73 -28.77
CA LYS A 180 24.81 -47.81 -27.87
C LYS A 180 24.93 -46.37 -28.37
N LYS A 181 23.80 -45.65 -28.40
CA LYS A 181 23.75 -44.22 -28.67
C LYS A 181 23.11 -43.49 -27.49
N THR A 182 23.65 -42.35 -27.11
CA THR A 182 23.11 -41.49 -26.04
C THR A 182 22.77 -40.12 -26.60
N ILE A 183 21.64 -39.56 -26.18
CA ILE A 183 21.20 -38.20 -26.45
C ILE A 183 20.83 -37.48 -25.14
N THR A 184 20.84 -36.15 -25.17
CA THR A 184 20.36 -35.32 -24.07
C THR A 184 18.97 -34.80 -24.42
N LEU A 185 18.00 -34.99 -23.52
CA LEU A 185 16.65 -34.44 -23.64
C LEU A 185 16.46 -33.38 -22.55
N THR A 186 16.14 -32.15 -22.94
CA THR A 186 15.91 -31.02 -22.04
C THR A 186 14.46 -30.57 -22.06
N VAL A 187 13.81 -30.52 -20.91
CA VAL A 187 12.40 -30.14 -20.81
C VAL A 187 12.28 -28.64 -20.55
N TYR A 188 11.61 -27.92 -21.45
CA TYR A 188 11.36 -26.49 -21.31
C TYR A 188 10.04 -26.22 -20.61
N TYR A 189 10.05 -25.27 -19.68
CA TYR A 189 8.87 -24.88 -18.90
C TYR A 189 8.91 -23.38 -18.63
N PRO A 190 7.77 -22.67 -18.71
CA PRO A 190 7.74 -21.24 -18.45
C PRO A 190 7.91 -20.94 -16.95
N PRO A 191 8.26 -19.69 -16.59
CA PRO A 191 8.13 -19.24 -15.22
C PRO A 191 6.66 -19.17 -14.80
N ASP A 192 6.39 -19.31 -13.51
CA ASP A 192 5.03 -19.33 -12.99
C ASP A 192 4.36 -17.95 -13.11
N GLY A 193 3.08 -17.93 -13.47
CA GLY A 193 2.30 -16.69 -13.57
C GLY A 193 2.72 -15.77 -14.73
N VAL A 194 2.78 -14.48 -14.44
CA VAL A 194 3.12 -13.40 -15.40
C VAL A 194 4.28 -12.57 -14.83
N PRO A 195 4.98 -11.78 -15.67
CA PRO A 195 6.00 -10.86 -15.18
C PRO A 195 5.48 -9.91 -14.09
N SER A 196 6.35 -9.54 -13.16
CA SER A 196 6.10 -8.55 -12.11
C SER A 196 6.67 -7.20 -12.50
N CYS A 197 5.86 -6.14 -12.44
CA CYS A 197 6.24 -4.78 -12.78
C CYS A 197 6.22 -3.90 -11.52
N SER A 198 7.30 -3.16 -11.28
CA SER A 198 7.40 -2.21 -10.16
C SER A 198 8.12 -0.93 -10.58
N ILE A 199 7.84 0.16 -9.86
CA ILE A 199 8.43 1.48 -10.10
C ILE A 199 8.99 1.99 -8.79
N PHE A 200 10.24 2.44 -8.81
CA PHE A 200 10.90 3.03 -7.65
C PHE A 200 11.54 4.38 -8.01
N PRO A 201 11.65 5.29 -7.05
CA PRO A 201 12.42 6.52 -7.24
C PRO A 201 13.92 6.18 -7.29
N THR A 202 14.66 6.83 -8.19
CA THR A 202 16.13 6.73 -8.28
C THR A 202 16.75 8.11 -8.52
N ASN A 203 18.08 8.19 -8.48
CA ASN A 203 18.85 9.43 -8.70
C ASN A 203 18.34 10.59 -7.82
N ASN A 204 18.29 10.37 -6.51
CA ASN A 204 17.78 11.34 -5.52
C ASN A 204 16.33 11.78 -5.80
N TYR A 205 15.44 10.86 -6.19
CA TYR A 205 14.03 11.16 -6.51
C TYR A 205 13.85 12.11 -7.70
N ASN A 206 14.78 12.11 -8.65
CA ASN A 206 14.60 12.80 -9.93
C ASN A 206 14.11 11.87 -11.03
N ASP A 207 14.43 10.58 -10.94
CA ASP A 207 14.13 9.61 -12.00
C ASP A 207 13.33 8.42 -11.46
N LEU A 208 12.74 7.68 -12.38
CA LEU A 208 11.98 6.47 -12.11
C LEU A 208 12.78 5.25 -12.57
N ALA A 209 13.00 4.29 -11.69
CA ALA A 209 13.49 2.95 -12.02
C ALA A 209 12.30 2.02 -12.24
N LEU A 210 12.07 1.65 -13.49
CA LEU A 210 11.06 0.67 -13.92
C LEU A 210 11.71 -0.72 -13.86
N ILE A 211 11.25 -1.58 -12.96
CA ILE A 211 11.80 -2.93 -12.75
C ILE A 211 10.77 -3.96 -13.19
N CYS A 212 11.15 -4.81 -14.13
CA CYS A 212 10.37 -5.95 -14.57
C CYS A 212 11.13 -7.23 -14.29
N SER A 213 10.51 -8.18 -13.59
CA SER A 213 11.11 -9.47 -13.27
C SER A 213 10.14 -10.61 -13.55
N TRP A 214 10.67 -11.73 -14.06
CA TRP A 214 9.93 -12.96 -14.26
C TRP A 214 10.88 -14.12 -14.01
N GLU A 215 11.04 -14.42 -12.72
CA GLU A 215 12.01 -15.39 -12.24
C GLU A 215 11.48 -16.82 -12.40
N GLY A 216 12.40 -17.74 -12.72
CA GLY A 216 12.11 -19.14 -12.95
C GLY A 216 12.04 -19.48 -14.45
N GLY A 217 11.40 -20.60 -14.74
CA GLY A 217 11.36 -21.18 -16.08
C GLY A 217 12.71 -21.74 -16.54
N TYR A 218 12.67 -22.51 -17.62
CA TYR A 218 13.87 -22.91 -18.36
C TYR A 218 13.51 -23.07 -19.84
N PRO A 219 14.24 -22.43 -20.78
CA PRO A 219 15.26 -21.41 -20.54
C PRO A 219 14.68 -20.16 -19.88
N SER A 220 15.54 -19.29 -19.33
CA SER A 220 15.07 -18.04 -18.71
C SER A 220 14.27 -17.19 -19.70
N ALA A 221 13.16 -16.60 -19.24
CA ALA A 221 12.31 -15.76 -20.09
C ALA A 221 13.01 -14.45 -20.50
N THR A 222 12.66 -13.95 -21.69
CA THR A 222 13.17 -12.68 -22.23
C THR A 222 12.16 -11.58 -21.91
N LEU A 223 12.64 -10.47 -21.35
CA LEU A 223 11.82 -9.34 -20.91
C LEU A 223 12.17 -8.06 -21.68
N ASN A 224 11.15 -7.25 -21.95
CA ASN A 224 11.31 -5.98 -22.62
C ASN A 224 10.25 -4.94 -22.23
N TRP A 225 10.65 -3.68 -22.05
CA TRP A 225 9.77 -2.58 -21.70
C TRP A 225 9.22 -1.85 -22.94
N SER A 226 7.99 -1.35 -22.84
CA SER A 226 7.35 -0.48 -23.84
C SER A 226 6.85 0.82 -23.21
N PRO A 227 6.92 1.96 -23.94
CA PRO A 227 7.34 2.13 -25.34
C PRO A 227 8.87 2.13 -25.52
N TYR A 228 9.37 1.61 -26.65
CA TYR A 228 10.80 1.62 -26.99
C TYR A 228 11.32 3.06 -27.09
N VAL A 229 12.42 3.37 -26.41
CA VAL A 229 13.11 4.67 -26.58
C VAL A 229 14.12 4.50 -27.71
N ASN A 230 13.98 5.28 -28.77
CA ASN A 230 14.89 5.42 -29.92
C ASN A 230 16.13 4.51 -29.92
N GLY A 231 15.98 3.29 -30.43
CA GLY A 231 17.10 2.38 -30.73
C GLY A 231 17.62 1.53 -29.58
N ASP A 232 17.13 1.66 -28.35
CA ASP A 232 17.50 0.77 -27.25
C ASP A 232 16.63 -0.50 -27.27
N ASN A 233 17.12 -1.54 -27.95
CA ASN A 233 16.57 -2.90 -27.89
C ASN A 233 17.16 -3.67 -26.68
N SER A 234 17.22 -3.04 -25.51
CA SER A 234 17.68 -3.69 -24.30
C SER A 234 16.70 -4.80 -23.92
N GLN A 235 17.07 -6.04 -24.24
CA GLN A 235 16.39 -7.24 -23.79
C GLN A 235 17.07 -7.74 -22.51
N GLY A 236 16.29 -7.91 -21.46
CA GLY A 236 16.76 -8.52 -20.22
C GLY A 236 16.40 -9.99 -20.17
N VAL A 237 17.22 -10.77 -19.47
CA VAL A 237 16.97 -12.18 -19.21
C VAL A 237 16.54 -12.30 -17.76
N SER A 238 15.35 -12.82 -17.48
CA SER A 238 14.72 -12.93 -16.14
C SER A 238 14.45 -11.62 -15.39
N ASN A 239 15.25 -10.58 -15.58
CA ASN A 239 15.04 -9.24 -15.02
C ASN A 239 15.49 -8.14 -16.00
N ILE A 240 14.84 -6.98 -15.93
CA ILE A 240 15.23 -5.78 -16.68
C ILE A 240 14.84 -4.52 -15.91
N THR A 241 15.80 -3.59 -15.79
CA THR A 241 15.58 -2.28 -15.18
C THR A 241 15.76 -1.20 -16.23
N ARG A 242 14.80 -0.29 -16.33
CA ARG A 242 14.87 0.89 -17.19
C ARG A 242 14.74 2.16 -16.36
N ILE A 243 15.67 3.09 -16.54
CA ILE A 243 15.60 4.41 -15.92
C ILE A 243 14.85 5.36 -16.85
N GLN A 244 13.83 6.03 -16.33
CA GLN A 244 13.00 6.99 -17.04
C GLN A 244 13.08 8.34 -16.33
N PRO A 245 13.41 9.44 -17.04
CA PRO A 245 13.39 10.78 -16.47
C PRO A 245 12.02 11.15 -15.89
N GLY A 246 12.00 11.45 -14.60
CA GLY A 246 10.75 11.71 -13.86
C GLY A 246 10.04 12.99 -14.30
N PRO A 247 10.71 14.17 -14.33
CA PRO A 247 10.12 15.45 -14.74
C PRO A 247 9.56 15.50 -16.16
N GLU A 248 10.02 14.61 -17.04
CA GLU A 248 9.54 14.48 -18.42
C GLU A 248 8.39 13.48 -18.55
N THR A 249 8.13 12.70 -17.49
CA THR A 249 7.07 11.69 -17.48
C THR A 249 5.75 12.32 -17.08
N ALA A 250 4.74 12.22 -17.95
CA ALA A 250 3.40 12.71 -17.64
C ALA A 250 2.78 11.94 -16.47
N ASN A 251 1.94 12.62 -15.68
CA ASN A 251 1.09 11.96 -14.69
C ASN A 251 0.19 10.91 -15.40
N ASN A 252 -0.11 9.80 -14.72
CA ASN A 252 -0.89 8.69 -15.27
C ASN A 252 -0.25 7.95 -16.45
N SER A 253 1.07 8.06 -16.64
CA SER A 253 1.80 7.29 -17.65
C SER A 253 1.78 5.79 -17.32
N ILE A 254 1.51 4.96 -18.32
CA ILE A 254 1.46 3.50 -18.19
C ILE A 254 2.70 2.90 -18.85
N PHE A 255 3.49 2.16 -18.09
CA PHE A 255 4.63 1.39 -18.57
C PHE A 255 4.25 -0.08 -18.62
N THR A 256 4.47 -0.72 -19.77
CA THR A 256 4.13 -2.13 -19.96
C THR A 256 5.38 -2.93 -20.29
N CYS A 257 5.64 -3.97 -19.50
CA CYS A 257 6.68 -4.95 -19.77
C CYS A 257 6.08 -6.18 -20.43
N TYR A 258 6.75 -6.68 -21.46
CA TYR A 258 6.42 -7.91 -22.16
C TYR A 258 7.46 -8.96 -21.84
N GLY A 259 7.00 -10.14 -21.42
CA GLY A 259 7.80 -11.32 -21.22
C GLY A 259 7.49 -12.39 -22.26
N SER A 260 8.50 -12.87 -22.97
CA SER A 260 8.39 -13.98 -23.92
C SER A 260 9.14 -15.20 -23.41
N HIS A 261 8.57 -16.38 -23.67
CA HIS A 261 9.17 -17.66 -23.31
C HIS A 261 8.83 -18.70 -24.38
N VAL A 262 9.78 -19.58 -24.73
CA VAL A 262 9.64 -20.56 -25.82
C VAL A 262 8.51 -21.58 -25.62
N ALA A 263 8.17 -21.87 -24.36
CA ALA A 263 7.07 -22.78 -24.02
C ALA A 263 5.67 -22.13 -24.06
N LEU A 264 5.57 -20.85 -24.41
CA LEU A 264 4.30 -20.12 -24.50
C LEU A 264 4.09 -19.59 -25.91
N SER A 265 2.86 -19.72 -26.41
CA SER A 265 2.49 -19.24 -27.76
C SER A 265 2.32 -17.73 -27.84
N PHE A 266 2.08 -17.06 -26.71
CA PHE A 266 1.87 -15.61 -26.63
C PHE A 266 2.73 -14.99 -25.52
N PRO A 267 3.26 -13.78 -25.74
CA PRO A 267 3.98 -13.06 -24.69
C PRO A 267 3.04 -12.70 -23.56
N GLN A 268 3.52 -12.83 -22.32
CA GLN A 268 2.86 -12.35 -21.14
C GLN A 268 3.19 -10.88 -20.92
N ARG A 269 2.34 -10.14 -20.21
CA ARG A 269 2.56 -8.71 -19.95
C ARG A 269 2.23 -8.33 -18.52
N CYS A 270 2.95 -7.35 -18.01
CA CYS A 270 2.56 -6.60 -16.83
C CYS A 270 2.57 -5.10 -17.14
N SER A 271 1.69 -4.36 -16.48
CA SER A 271 1.61 -2.91 -16.63
C SER A 271 1.62 -2.27 -15.26
N THR A 272 2.36 -1.17 -15.15
CA THR A 272 2.41 -0.34 -13.96
C THR A 272 2.19 1.12 -14.36
N LYS A 273 1.53 1.88 -13.50
CA LYS A 273 1.09 3.24 -13.79
C LYS A 273 1.66 4.19 -12.75
N THR A 274 2.27 5.27 -13.20
CA THR A 274 2.69 6.35 -12.30
C THR A 274 1.52 7.25 -11.99
N TRP A 275 1.45 7.74 -10.76
CA TRP A 275 0.44 8.75 -10.43
C TRP A 275 1.00 9.75 -9.41
N LEU A 276 0.78 11.03 -9.69
CA LEU A 276 1.08 12.12 -8.78
C LEU A 276 -0.09 12.30 -7.80
N PRO A 277 0.15 12.54 -6.50
CA PRO A 277 -0.92 12.95 -5.60
C PRO A 277 -1.62 14.21 -6.13
N ASN A 278 -2.96 14.23 -6.09
CA ASN A 278 -3.73 15.37 -6.58
C ASN A 278 -3.67 16.57 -5.61
N GLU A 279 -3.64 16.28 -4.32
CA GLU A 279 -3.61 17.29 -3.25
C GLU A 279 -2.19 17.82 -3.04
N GLU A 280 -2.06 18.97 -2.38
CA GLU A 280 -0.78 19.50 -1.92
C GLU A 280 -0.34 18.84 -0.61
N PRO A 281 0.97 18.85 -0.25
CA PRO A 281 1.42 18.30 1.04
C PRO A 281 0.70 18.98 2.20
N HIS A 282 0.14 18.19 3.10
CA HIS A 282 -0.60 18.65 4.26
C HIS A 282 0.30 18.66 5.48
N CYS A 283 0.40 19.81 6.17
CA CYS A 283 1.11 19.92 7.43
C CYS A 283 0.16 20.24 8.58
N SER A 284 0.45 19.66 9.74
CA SER A 284 -0.24 19.95 10.99
C SER A 284 0.72 19.94 12.17
N ALA A 285 0.38 20.67 13.24
CA ALA A 285 1.10 20.68 14.49
C ALA A 285 0.16 20.32 15.64
N TYR A 286 0.62 19.49 16.55
CA TYR A 286 -0.11 19.15 17.77
C TYR A 286 0.85 19.00 18.95
N ALA A 287 0.34 19.28 20.14
CA ALA A 287 1.08 19.12 21.39
C ALA A 287 0.79 17.75 22.00
N THR A 288 1.80 17.14 22.62
CA THR A 288 1.66 15.86 23.33
C THR A 288 2.27 15.94 24.73
N ARG A 289 1.84 15.02 25.61
CA ARG A 289 2.24 14.98 27.03
C ARG A 289 2.10 16.34 27.73
N ASN A 290 0.88 16.85 27.87
CA ASN A 290 0.59 18.12 28.56
C ASN A 290 1.46 19.31 28.12
N ASN A 291 1.62 19.50 26.79
CA ASN A 291 2.45 20.54 26.19
C ASN A 291 3.98 20.42 26.43
N GLU A 292 4.50 19.25 26.82
CA GLU A 292 5.95 19.02 26.93
C GLU A 292 6.63 18.86 25.56
N TYR A 293 5.92 18.28 24.58
CA TYR A 293 6.45 18.01 23.26
C TYR A 293 5.53 18.56 22.18
N LEU A 294 6.14 19.09 21.12
CA LEU A 294 5.51 19.57 19.92
C LEU A 294 5.79 18.56 18.80
N MET A 295 4.74 18.05 18.16
CA MET A 295 4.85 17.18 16.99
C MET A 295 4.38 17.93 15.75
N LEU A 296 5.27 18.03 14.76
CA LEU A 296 4.97 18.57 13.45
C LEU A 296 4.82 17.40 12.48
N SER A 297 3.63 17.24 11.92
CA SER A 297 3.29 16.18 10.99
C SER A 297 3.19 16.75 9.58
N CYS A 298 3.83 16.10 8.61
CA CYS A 298 3.71 16.41 7.21
C CYS A 298 3.37 15.14 6.44
N SER A 299 2.34 15.19 5.60
CA SER A 299 1.85 14.03 4.84
C SER A 299 1.53 14.42 3.40
N TRP A 300 1.95 13.59 2.45
CA TRP A 300 1.60 13.72 1.04
C TRP A 300 1.33 12.33 0.48
N GLU A 301 0.12 11.85 0.75
CA GLU A 301 -0.28 10.48 0.48
C GLU A 301 -0.86 10.28 -0.92
N GLY A 302 -0.88 9.02 -1.36
CA GLY A 302 -1.56 8.64 -2.58
C GLY A 302 -0.79 9.00 -3.84
N GLY A 303 0.54 8.90 -3.84
CA GLY A 303 1.41 8.97 -5.03
C GLY A 303 2.09 7.62 -5.32
N PHE A 304 2.45 7.37 -6.58
CA PHE A 304 3.29 6.24 -6.97
C PHE A 304 4.30 6.61 -8.07
N PRO A 305 5.60 6.43 -7.80
CA PRO A 305 6.19 5.98 -6.52
C PRO A 305 5.92 6.95 -5.37
N ARG A 306 6.10 6.50 -4.13
CA ARG A 306 5.85 7.32 -2.94
C ARG A 306 6.73 8.57 -2.93
N ALA A 307 6.22 9.68 -2.40
CA ALA A 307 6.99 10.92 -2.27
C ALA A 307 7.91 10.87 -1.04
N LEU A 308 9.06 11.54 -1.12
CA LEU A 308 9.99 11.74 0.00
C LEU A 308 9.71 13.07 0.68
N LEU A 309 9.49 13.06 2.00
CA LEU A 309 9.16 14.24 2.79
C LEU A 309 10.24 14.52 3.83
N TRP A 310 10.59 15.80 4.03
CA TRP A 310 11.51 16.24 5.08
C TRP A 310 11.14 17.62 5.61
N TRP A 311 11.48 17.86 6.87
CA TRP A 311 11.35 19.17 7.48
C TRP A 311 12.61 20.00 7.29
N ALA A 312 12.43 21.29 7.06
CA ALA A 312 13.50 22.27 7.01
C ALA A 312 13.12 23.52 7.82
N SER A 313 14.14 24.19 8.35
CA SER A 313 13.99 25.52 8.96
C SER A 313 13.66 26.56 7.89
N SER A 314 13.27 27.77 8.30
CA SER A 314 13.13 28.91 7.39
C SER A 314 14.45 29.33 6.71
N SER A 315 15.60 28.91 7.24
CA SER A 315 16.92 29.09 6.61
C SER A 315 17.28 28.00 5.60
N GLY A 316 16.47 26.95 5.49
CA GLY A 316 16.68 25.81 4.57
C GLY A 316 17.47 24.64 5.18
N ASP A 317 17.80 24.69 6.47
CA ASP A 317 18.54 23.62 7.14
C ASP A 317 17.60 22.45 7.47
N MET A 318 17.97 21.24 7.04
CA MET A 318 17.18 20.03 7.28
C MET A 318 17.06 19.74 8.78
N GLN A 319 15.83 19.46 9.23
CA GLN A 319 15.48 19.14 10.61
C GLN A 319 15.00 17.70 10.69
N GLY A 320 15.76 16.83 11.37
CA GLY A 320 15.43 15.41 11.53
C GLY A 320 15.79 14.55 10.32
N THR A 321 14.99 13.52 10.06
CA THR A 321 15.16 12.54 8.97
C THR A 321 14.23 12.84 7.80
N SER A 322 14.43 12.18 6.66
CA SER A 322 13.48 12.15 5.55
C SER A 322 12.77 10.79 5.49
N GLU A 323 11.46 10.79 5.21
CA GLU A 323 10.62 9.59 5.20
C GLU A 323 9.64 9.60 4.02
N GLU A 324 9.16 8.41 3.61
CA GLU A 324 8.20 8.27 2.51
C GLU A 324 6.75 8.48 2.97
N ASN A 325 5.92 9.13 2.15
CA ASN A 325 4.50 9.48 2.37
C ASN A 325 4.20 10.44 3.54
N SER A 326 4.85 10.25 4.69
CA SER A 326 4.62 11.04 5.90
C SER A 326 5.91 11.18 6.70
N ASN A 327 6.09 12.34 7.34
CA ASN A 327 7.24 12.60 8.20
C ASN A 327 6.81 13.43 9.43
N ILE A 328 7.15 12.93 10.62
CA ILE A 328 6.83 13.55 11.90
C ILE A 328 8.12 14.03 12.58
N LEU A 329 8.23 15.35 12.77
CA LEU A 329 9.31 15.96 13.54
C LEU A 329 8.86 16.22 14.98
N VAL A 330 9.56 15.64 15.94
CA VAL A 330 9.29 15.81 17.38
C VAL A 330 10.27 16.80 17.98
N LEU A 331 9.75 17.86 18.59
CA LEU A 331 10.52 18.92 19.26
C LEU A 331 10.09 19.04 20.71
N ARG A 332 10.99 19.50 21.59
CA ARG A 332 10.64 19.87 22.97
C ARG A 332 9.96 21.24 22.97
N SER A 333 8.89 21.44 23.73
CA SER A 333 8.20 22.74 23.78
C SER A 333 9.11 23.90 24.18
N SER A 334 8.93 25.05 23.53
CA SER A 334 9.77 26.23 23.74
C SER A 334 9.08 27.49 23.26
N THR A 335 9.21 28.58 24.03
CA THR A 335 8.67 29.90 23.67
C THR A 335 9.38 30.53 22.47
N THR A 336 10.59 30.08 22.16
CA THR A 336 11.38 30.59 21.03
C THR A 336 10.82 30.19 19.67
N TYR A 337 9.83 29.29 19.63
CA TYR A 337 9.17 28.87 18.40
C TYR A 337 7.98 29.77 18.02
N SER A 338 7.50 30.61 18.92
CA SER A 338 6.41 31.56 18.60
C SER A 338 6.85 32.51 17.48
N GLY A 339 6.05 32.59 16.43
CA GLY A 339 6.32 33.39 15.22
C GLY A 339 7.25 32.72 14.21
N LYS A 340 7.89 31.59 14.53
CA LYS A 340 8.74 30.85 13.59
C LYS A 340 7.90 30.03 12.62
N ALA A 341 8.38 29.96 11.38
CA ALA A 341 7.82 29.11 10.34
C ALA A 341 8.67 27.84 10.18
N PHE A 342 8.00 26.70 10.07
CA PHE A 342 8.57 25.40 9.75
C PHE A 342 8.10 25.01 8.36
N VAL A 343 9.02 24.60 7.48
CA VAL A 343 8.72 24.26 6.10
C VAL A 343 8.90 22.77 5.92
N CYS A 344 7.86 22.07 5.51
CA CYS A 344 7.97 20.70 5.04
C CYS A 344 8.14 20.72 3.52
N HIS A 345 9.18 20.05 3.04
CA HIS A 345 9.40 19.82 1.62
C HIS A 345 8.99 18.40 1.26
N ALA A 346 8.39 18.27 0.09
CA ALA A 346 7.89 17.01 -0.45
C ALA A 346 8.39 16.86 -1.89
N LYS A 347 9.22 15.84 -2.13
CA LYS A 347 9.81 15.55 -3.43
C LYS A 347 9.20 14.29 -4.01
N HIS A 348 8.70 14.41 -5.23
CA HIS A 348 8.14 13.30 -5.99
C HIS A 348 8.79 13.28 -7.37
N PRO A 349 9.19 12.11 -7.92
CA PRO A 349 9.97 12.05 -9.16
C PRO A 349 9.29 12.70 -10.37
N LEU A 350 7.96 12.69 -10.43
CA LEU A 350 7.19 13.31 -11.52
C LEU A 350 7.15 14.85 -11.48
N VAL A 351 7.66 15.50 -10.42
CA VAL A 351 7.61 16.96 -10.28
C VAL A 351 9.02 17.53 -10.37
N LYS A 352 9.19 18.53 -11.24
CA LYS A 352 10.48 19.21 -11.45
C LYS A 352 10.95 19.97 -10.20
N GLU A 353 10.01 20.62 -9.49
CA GLU A 353 10.28 21.36 -8.26
C GLU A 353 9.56 20.70 -7.08
N SER A 354 10.24 20.56 -5.96
CA SER A 354 9.62 20.02 -4.74
C SER A 354 8.45 20.89 -4.29
N LYS A 355 7.33 20.25 -3.94
CA LYS A 355 6.23 20.93 -3.29
C LYS A 355 6.59 21.20 -1.83
N GLN A 356 5.98 22.19 -1.24
CA GLN A 356 6.23 22.54 0.15
C GLN A 356 4.95 22.99 0.83
N CYS A 357 4.90 22.81 2.15
CA CYS A 357 3.86 23.32 3.00
C CYS A 357 4.50 23.96 4.24
N MET A 358 3.92 25.07 4.71
CA MET A 358 4.51 25.89 5.77
C MET A 358 3.58 25.94 6.98
N LEU A 359 4.15 25.70 8.17
CA LEU A 359 3.48 25.87 9.45
C LEU A 359 4.08 27.06 10.18
N LYS A 360 3.25 28.06 10.48
CA LYS A 360 3.63 29.15 11.37
C LYS A 360 3.05 28.90 12.75
N LEU A 361 3.93 28.73 13.74
CA LEU A 361 3.51 28.53 15.12
C LEU A 361 3.26 29.88 15.78
N GLU A 362 2.16 29.99 16.53
CA GLU A 362 1.77 31.22 17.21
C GLU A 362 1.35 30.88 18.65
N ALA A 363 2.01 31.53 19.62
CA ALA A 363 1.60 31.48 21.01
C ALA A 363 0.18 32.06 21.18
N PRO A 364 -0.58 31.65 22.22
CA PRO A 364 -1.94 32.09 22.43
C PRO A 364 -1.97 33.63 22.59
N VAL A 365 -2.88 34.30 21.90
CA VAL A 365 -3.12 35.74 22.08
C VAL A 365 -4.55 35.94 22.58
N LEU A 366 -4.67 36.43 23.81
CA LEU A 366 -5.95 36.67 24.48
C LEU A 366 -6.39 38.13 24.33
N MET A 367 -7.69 38.33 24.14
CA MET A 367 -8.35 39.63 24.09
C MET A 367 -9.57 39.62 25.01
N THR A 368 -9.89 40.76 25.62
CA THR A 368 -11.10 40.94 26.42
C THR A 368 -11.88 42.15 25.87
N GLN A 369 -13.21 42.15 26.05
CA GLN A 369 -14.03 43.27 25.61
C GLN A 369 -13.76 44.54 26.42
N ARG A 370 -13.49 44.39 27.73
CA ARG A 370 -13.20 45.50 28.65
C ARG A 370 -12.20 45.03 29.69
N SER A 371 -11.10 45.77 29.84
CA SER A 371 -10.09 45.52 30.88
C SER A 371 -10.56 45.92 32.28
N VAL A 372 -11.56 46.80 32.37
CA VAL A 372 -12.22 47.21 33.60
C VAL A 372 -13.73 47.05 33.42
N VAL A 373 -14.35 46.26 34.29
CA VAL A 373 -15.80 46.01 34.31
C VAL A 373 -16.34 46.48 35.65
N SER A 374 -17.31 47.38 35.63
CA SER A 374 -18.00 47.84 36.84
C SER A 374 -19.41 47.25 36.92
N VAL A 375 -19.82 46.85 38.13
CA VAL A 375 -21.15 46.30 38.39
C VAL A 375 -21.62 46.74 39.77
N TYR A 376 -22.92 46.98 39.94
CA TYR A 376 -23.47 47.26 41.26
C TYR A 376 -23.63 45.98 42.07
N GLU A 377 -23.34 46.08 43.37
CA GLU A 377 -23.43 44.99 44.34
C GLU A 377 -24.75 44.21 44.21
N GLY A 378 -24.64 42.89 44.09
CA GLY A 378 -25.69 41.88 43.96
C GLY A 378 -26.20 41.60 42.56
N ASN A 379 -25.73 42.33 41.56
CA ASN A 379 -25.97 41.95 40.18
C ASN A 379 -24.95 40.92 39.71
N ASP A 380 -25.32 40.16 38.69
CA ASP A 380 -24.43 39.26 37.99
C ASP A 380 -23.59 40.03 36.97
N VAL A 381 -22.31 39.66 36.83
CA VAL A 381 -21.39 40.27 35.87
C VAL A 381 -20.72 39.21 35.02
N GLN A 382 -20.53 39.48 33.74
CA GLN A 382 -19.83 38.59 32.82
C GLN A 382 -18.50 39.21 32.38
N LEU A 383 -17.42 38.48 32.62
CA LEU A 383 -16.07 38.79 32.15
C LEU A 383 -15.80 37.96 30.89
N THR A 384 -15.32 38.61 29.83
CA THR A 384 -15.15 37.97 28.52
C THR A 384 -13.68 37.74 28.21
N CYS A 385 -13.38 36.59 27.62
CA CYS A 385 -12.05 36.26 27.13
C CYS A 385 -12.14 35.57 25.78
N ILE A 386 -11.45 36.13 24.79
CA ILE A 386 -11.49 35.72 23.39
C ILE A 386 -10.07 35.36 22.97
N LEU A 387 -9.92 34.20 22.33
CA LEU A 387 -8.65 33.70 21.83
C LEU A 387 -8.51 34.10 20.35
N SER A 388 -7.59 35.03 20.07
CA SER A 388 -7.38 35.63 18.75
C SER A 388 -6.53 34.75 17.84
N LYS A 389 -5.37 34.34 18.36
CA LYS A 389 -4.37 33.53 17.65
C LYS A 389 -3.93 32.41 18.55
N ASN A 390 -3.88 31.19 18.03
CA ASN A 390 -3.31 30.04 18.73
C ASN A 390 -2.99 28.95 17.71
N TYR A 391 -1.71 28.61 17.54
CA TYR A 391 -1.32 27.46 16.76
C TYR A 391 0.00 26.86 17.27
N PRO A 392 0.04 25.60 17.73
CA PRO A 392 -1.03 24.60 17.72
C PRO A 392 -2.19 24.99 18.64
N ALA A 393 -3.36 24.38 18.36
CA ALA A 393 -4.59 24.72 19.04
C ALA A 393 -4.49 24.49 20.56
N VAL A 394 -4.98 25.46 21.36
CA VAL A 394 -5.05 25.33 22.82
C VAL A 394 -6.16 24.36 23.19
N THR A 395 -5.93 23.51 24.18
CA THR A 395 -6.93 22.51 24.65
C THR A 395 -7.99 23.11 25.58
N GLU A 396 -7.61 24.04 26.46
CA GLU A 396 -8.53 24.72 27.38
C GLU A 396 -8.11 26.18 27.68
N ILE A 397 -9.10 27.06 27.83
CA ILE A 397 -8.91 28.42 28.36
C ILE A 397 -9.25 28.39 29.85
N THR A 398 -8.28 28.74 30.70
CA THR A 398 -8.41 28.69 32.16
C THR A 398 -8.70 30.06 32.75
N TRP A 399 -9.60 30.12 33.73
CA TRP A 399 -9.91 31.34 34.47
C TRP A 399 -9.40 31.24 35.92
N TYR A 400 -8.92 32.36 36.43
CA TYR A 400 -8.52 32.52 37.82
C TYR A 400 -9.31 33.66 38.47
N ASN A 401 -9.82 33.41 39.68
CA ASN A 401 -10.54 34.40 40.47
C ASN A 401 -9.60 35.51 41.01
N ASN A 402 -10.15 36.45 41.78
CA ASN A 402 -9.40 37.54 42.41
C ASN A 402 -8.31 37.11 43.41
N MET A 403 -8.33 35.85 43.87
CA MET A 403 -7.29 35.24 44.69
C MET A 403 -6.29 34.38 43.88
N LYS A 404 -6.34 34.46 42.54
CA LYS A 404 -5.52 33.63 41.61
C LYS A 404 -5.77 32.12 41.77
N GLN A 405 -6.97 31.71 42.17
CA GLN A 405 -7.38 30.30 42.25
C GLN A 405 -8.12 29.89 40.97
N LYS A 406 -7.82 28.69 40.44
CA LYS A 406 -8.44 28.16 39.22
C LYS A 406 -9.95 27.98 39.41
N VAL A 407 -10.73 28.57 38.51
CA VAL A 407 -12.20 28.46 38.49
C VAL A 407 -12.61 27.22 37.72
N GLY A 408 -13.42 26.34 38.33
CA GLY A 408 -13.88 25.07 37.73
C GLY A 408 -13.37 23.78 38.39
N ASP A 409 -12.39 23.86 39.31
CA ASP A 409 -11.96 22.70 40.11
C ASP A 409 -13.02 22.34 41.18
N SER A 410 -13.00 21.09 41.67
CA SER A 410 -14.00 20.48 42.58
C SER A 410 -14.16 21.11 43.98
N GLY A 411 -13.68 22.34 44.18
CA GLY A 411 -13.86 23.17 45.36
C GLY A 411 -14.31 24.60 45.06
N THR A 412 -14.61 24.97 43.80
CA THR A 412 -15.02 26.34 43.49
C THR A 412 -16.47 26.61 43.91
N PRO A 413 -16.76 27.78 44.52
CA PRO A 413 -18.12 28.13 44.91
C PRO A 413 -19.06 28.13 43.70
N LYS A 414 -20.33 27.71 43.87
CA LYS A 414 -21.41 27.81 42.86
C LYS A 414 -21.67 29.24 42.34
N LYS A 415 -20.94 30.22 42.88
CA LYS A 415 -20.94 31.64 42.52
C LYS A 415 -20.41 31.90 41.11
N TYR A 416 -19.49 31.06 40.61
CA TYR A 416 -18.90 31.23 39.28
C TYR A 416 -19.57 30.31 38.26
N VAL A 417 -19.95 30.85 37.11
CA VAL A 417 -20.47 30.10 35.98
C VAL A 417 -19.58 30.31 34.77
N LEU A 418 -19.04 29.22 34.25
CA LEU A 418 -18.14 29.22 33.11
C LEU A 418 -18.90 28.84 31.84
N GLN A 419 -18.76 29.64 30.80
CA GLN A 419 -19.24 29.33 29.45
C GLN A 419 -18.03 29.28 28.52
N GLN A 420 -17.81 28.13 27.87
CA GLN A 420 -16.62 27.89 27.05
C GLN A 420 -16.99 27.39 25.65
N ALA A 421 -16.23 27.85 24.66
CA ALA A 421 -16.20 27.35 23.30
C ALA A 421 -14.74 27.31 22.80
N ALA A 422 -14.51 26.80 21.59
CA ALA A 422 -13.15 26.63 21.05
C ALA A 422 -12.33 27.95 20.96
N ALA A 423 -12.98 29.10 20.77
CA ALA A 423 -12.32 30.39 20.56
C ALA A 423 -12.60 31.44 21.64
N TRP A 424 -13.43 31.14 22.65
CA TRP A 424 -13.78 32.09 23.70
C TRP A 424 -14.20 31.39 24.99
N SER A 425 -14.01 32.07 26.11
CA SER A 425 -14.46 31.65 27.42
C SER A 425 -14.93 32.85 28.21
N ASN A 426 -16.17 32.80 28.69
CA ASN A 426 -16.75 33.85 29.53
C ASN A 426 -16.98 33.34 30.94
N LEU A 427 -16.59 34.14 31.92
CA LEU A 427 -16.79 33.89 33.34
C LEU A 427 -17.90 34.80 33.86
N THR A 428 -18.99 34.22 34.35
CA THR A 428 -20.04 34.96 35.06
C THR A 428 -19.83 34.84 36.56
N VAL A 429 -19.71 35.98 37.24
CA VAL A 429 -19.70 36.07 38.71
C VAL A 429 -21.11 36.45 39.15
N ARG A 430 -21.77 35.57 39.89
CA ARG A 430 -23.14 35.78 40.38
C ARG A 430 -23.17 36.51 41.71
N GLU A 431 -24.22 37.31 41.92
CA GLU A 431 -24.51 38.01 43.18
C GLU A 431 -23.27 38.70 43.76
N THR A 432 -22.74 39.67 43.02
CA THR A 432 -21.47 40.32 43.36
C THR A 432 -21.47 41.01 44.72
N ASP A 433 -20.44 40.79 45.53
CA ASP A 433 -20.24 41.37 46.85
C ASP A 433 -19.01 42.28 46.82
N GLY A 434 -19.18 43.52 47.32
CA GLY A 434 -18.16 44.54 47.23
C GLY A 434 -16.91 44.30 48.07
N MET A 435 -16.98 43.47 49.11
CA MET A 435 -15.86 43.15 49.99
C MET A 435 -15.06 41.94 49.51
N VAL A 436 -15.70 40.99 48.82
CA VAL A 436 -15.05 39.70 48.49
C VAL A 436 -14.83 39.44 47.00
N ASP A 437 -15.62 40.01 46.08
CA ASP A 437 -15.47 39.69 44.66
C ASP A 437 -14.70 40.74 43.85
N GLY A 438 -14.59 41.96 44.38
CA GLY A 438 -13.80 43.01 43.75
C GLY A 438 -12.34 42.60 43.61
N GLY A 439 -11.72 42.96 42.49
CA GLY A 439 -10.31 42.65 42.23
C GLY A 439 -10.02 42.25 40.80
N GLN A 440 -8.78 41.80 40.57
CA GLN A 440 -8.31 41.37 39.25
C GLN A 440 -8.61 39.90 39.03
N TYR A 441 -9.29 39.57 37.94
CA TYR A 441 -9.48 38.22 37.44
C TYR A 441 -8.51 37.96 36.30
N TRP A 442 -8.06 36.72 36.11
CA TRP A 442 -7.14 36.38 35.02
C TRP A 442 -7.75 35.34 34.10
N CYS A 443 -7.68 35.60 32.80
CA CYS A 443 -7.87 34.57 31.79
C CYS A 443 -6.50 34.14 31.26
N SER A 444 -6.23 32.83 31.22
CA SER A 444 -4.94 32.26 30.86
C SER A 444 -5.11 31.10 29.88
N ALA A 445 -4.28 31.08 28.84
CA ALA A 445 -4.25 30.03 27.82
C ALA A 445 -2.81 29.66 27.52
N THR A 446 -2.52 28.36 27.42
CA THR A 446 -1.17 27.84 27.17
C THR A 446 -1.17 26.78 26.06
N ASN A 447 -0.19 26.86 25.16
CA ASN A 447 0.11 25.82 24.18
C ASN A 447 1.60 25.45 24.24
N ALA A 448 2.03 24.47 23.43
CA ALA A 448 3.42 24.01 23.39
C ALA A 448 4.45 25.06 22.89
N VAL A 449 4.02 26.25 22.46
CA VAL A 449 4.91 27.34 22.02
C VAL A 449 4.82 28.59 22.90
N GLY A 450 4.02 28.57 23.96
CA GLY A 450 3.95 29.66 24.93
C GLY A 450 2.62 29.75 25.67
N GLY A 451 2.50 30.78 26.50
CA GLY A 451 1.27 31.08 27.23
C GLY A 451 0.99 32.58 27.24
N ALA A 452 -0.28 32.93 27.38
CA ALA A 452 -0.71 34.29 27.59
C ALA A 452 -1.69 34.36 28.75
N GLU A 453 -1.59 35.43 29.53
CA GLU A 453 -2.54 35.77 30.59
C GLU A 453 -2.99 37.22 30.43
N ILE A 454 -4.29 37.47 30.57
CA ILE A 454 -4.86 38.82 30.53
C ILE A 454 -5.60 39.12 31.85
N PRO A 455 -5.26 40.22 32.54
CA PRO A 455 -5.96 40.65 33.74
C PRO A 455 -7.21 41.49 33.39
N ILE A 456 -8.30 41.28 34.15
CA ILE A 456 -9.56 42.01 34.03
C ILE A 456 -9.96 42.49 35.42
N LEU A 457 -10.06 43.80 35.61
CA LEU A 457 -10.40 44.41 36.90
C LEU A 457 -11.93 44.50 37.07
N LEU A 458 -12.46 43.80 38.05
CA LEU A 458 -13.85 43.91 38.48
C LEU A 458 -13.98 44.96 39.60
N VAL A 459 -14.76 46.01 39.35
CA VAL A 459 -15.08 47.06 40.32
C VAL A 459 -16.54 46.91 40.74
N VAL A 460 -16.75 46.50 41.98
CA VAL A 460 -18.11 46.39 42.54
C VAL A 460 -18.48 47.73 43.18
N LEU A 461 -19.45 48.40 42.58
CA LEU A 461 -19.98 49.68 43.03
C LEU A 461 -21.04 49.46 44.10
N ARG A 462 -20.97 50.22 45.18
CA ARG A 462 -22.07 50.31 46.16
C ARG A 462 -23.08 51.33 45.68
N TYR A 463 -24.34 51.08 46.00
CA TYR A 463 -25.39 52.07 45.81
C TYR A 463 -25.11 53.28 46.72
N PRO A 464 -25.28 54.52 46.22
CA PRO A 464 -25.16 55.71 47.06
C PRO A 464 -26.20 55.65 48.19
N MET A 465 -25.82 56.14 49.37
CA MET A 465 -26.75 56.23 50.51
C MET A 465 -27.93 57.14 50.12
N PRO A 466 -29.17 56.80 50.54
CA PRO A 466 -30.32 57.64 50.23
C PRO A 466 -30.19 59.02 50.89
N PRO A 467 -30.76 60.08 50.28
CA PRO A 467 -30.64 61.43 50.78
C PRO A 467 -31.42 61.63 52.08
N ASN A 468 -30.97 62.55 52.92
CA ASN A 468 -31.66 62.90 54.16
C ASN A 468 -32.98 63.62 53.86
N VAL A 469 -34.06 63.12 54.47
CA VAL A 469 -35.41 63.68 54.37
C VAL A 469 -35.78 64.43 55.65
N THR A 470 -36.28 65.65 55.51
CA THR A 470 -36.78 66.46 56.62
C THR A 470 -38.26 66.77 56.43
N ILE A 471 -39.07 66.48 57.45
CA ILE A 471 -40.50 66.89 57.46
C ILE A 471 -40.54 68.42 57.56
N SER A 472 -41.13 69.06 56.55
CA SER A 472 -41.25 70.52 56.49
C SER A 472 -42.52 71.00 57.16
N LYS A 473 -43.63 70.27 57.02
CA LYS A 473 -44.94 70.69 57.52
C LYS A 473 -45.85 69.52 57.81
N ILE A 474 -46.70 69.68 58.83
CA ILE A 474 -47.77 68.75 59.19
C ILE A 474 -49.05 69.58 59.37
N MET A 475 -50.10 69.30 58.62
CA MET A 475 -51.37 70.04 58.66
C MET A 475 -52.56 69.09 58.76
N TYR A 476 -53.59 69.46 59.53
CA TYR A 476 -54.85 68.73 59.52
C TYR A 476 -55.55 68.91 58.17
N SER A 477 -55.89 67.79 57.52
CA SER A 477 -56.60 67.83 56.23
C SER A 477 -58.10 68.06 56.39
N SER A 478 -58.66 67.78 57.59
CA SER A 478 -60.08 67.92 57.89
C SER A 478 -60.32 68.58 59.25
N ARG A 479 -61.48 69.23 59.42
CA ARG A 479 -61.91 69.80 60.71
C ARG A 479 -62.14 68.73 61.79
N GLN A 480 -62.32 67.46 61.39
CA GLN A 480 -62.53 66.34 62.31
C GLN A 480 -61.22 65.78 62.88
N ARG A 481 -60.05 66.29 62.46
CA ARG A 481 -58.70 65.89 62.93
C ARG A 481 -58.42 64.38 62.81
N THR A 482 -59.09 63.71 61.88
CA THR A 482 -58.94 62.27 61.59
C THR A 482 -57.84 61.98 60.57
N ASP A 483 -57.33 63.02 59.90
CA ASP A 483 -56.40 62.91 58.78
C ASP A 483 -55.41 64.08 58.79
N VAL A 484 -54.16 63.78 58.46
CA VAL A 484 -53.05 64.73 58.48
C VAL A 484 -52.29 64.65 57.17
N ASN A 485 -52.05 65.80 56.54
CA ASN A 485 -51.15 65.94 55.41
C ASN A 485 -49.75 66.24 55.91
N VAL A 486 -48.79 65.38 55.56
CA VAL A 486 -47.37 65.55 55.89
C VAL A 486 -46.62 65.94 54.64
N GLU A 487 -45.85 67.02 54.71
CA GLU A 487 -44.99 67.53 53.64
C GLU A 487 -43.52 67.39 54.06
N TRP A 488 -42.63 67.08 53.12
CA TRP A 488 -41.20 66.90 53.36
C TRP A 488 -40.32 67.50 52.27
N LEU A 489 -39.08 67.80 52.65
CA LEU A 489 -38.02 68.33 51.80
C LEU A 489 -36.82 67.39 51.82
N ILE A 490 -35.99 67.48 50.78
CA ILE A 490 -34.78 66.69 50.60
C ILE A 490 -33.62 67.67 50.43
N LEU A 491 -32.51 67.41 51.11
CA LEU A 491 -31.35 68.31 51.13
C LEU A 491 -30.32 68.02 50.04
N SER A 492 -30.35 66.82 49.43
CA SER A 492 -29.45 66.42 48.35
C SER A 492 -30.23 65.80 47.18
N ASP A 493 -29.67 65.95 45.98
CA ASP A 493 -30.21 65.45 44.71
C ASP A 493 -29.60 64.07 44.37
N ASP A 494 -29.47 63.22 45.39
CA ASP A 494 -28.91 61.87 45.23
C ASP A 494 -29.91 60.96 44.49
N ASP A 495 -29.43 59.89 43.85
CA ASP A 495 -30.27 58.98 43.06
C ASP A 495 -31.06 58.04 43.99
N PHE A 496 -32.35 58.33 44.23
CA PHE A 496 -33.26 57.52 45.06
C PHE A 496 -34.53 57.13 44.28
N THR A 497 -35.09 55.98 44.64
CA THR A 497 -36.19 55.33 43.91
C THR A 497 -37.59 55.61 44.47
N GLY A 498 -37.70 56.20 45.66
CA GLY A 498 -39.00 56.53 46.26
C GLY A 498 -38.93 56.88 47.75
N PHE A 499 -40.09 56.95 48.40
CA PHE A 499 -40.23 57.09 49.86
C PHE A 499 -41.13 56.03 50.46
N PHE A 500 -40.95 55.79 51.76
CA PHE A 500 -41.97 55.17 52.58
C PHE A 500 -42.23 55.99 53.84
N ILE A 501 -43.43 55.82 54.40
CA ILE A 501 -43.88 56.55 55.58
C ILE A 501 -44.25 55.56 56.67
N GLU A 502 -43.78 55.82 57.88
CA GLU A 502 -44.15 55.10 59.08
C GLU A 502 -44.79 56.03 60.11
N ARG A 503 -45.67 55.43 60.92
CA ARG A 503 -46.38 56.08 62.02
C ARG A 503 -46.15 55.30 63.30
N GLN A 504 -45.94 56.01 64.40
CA GLN A 504 -45.88 55.43 65.74
C GLN A 504 -46.98 56.06 66.59
N ASN A 505 -47.80 55.24 67.24
CA ASN A 505 -48.85 55.70 68.16
C ASN A 505 -48.26 55.77 69.57
N LEU A 506 -48.04 56.97 70.12
CA LEU A 506 -47.47 57.12 71.45
C LEU A 506 -48.49 56.75 72.54
N PRO A 507 -48.05 56.07 73.63
CA PRO A 507 -46.66 55.80 74.01
C PRO A 507 -46.08 54.50 73.46
N PHE A 508 -46.77 53.77 72.57
CA PHE A 508 -46.30 52.49 72.06
C PHE A 508 -45.05 52.67 71.18
N PRO A 509 -43.94 51.95 71.44
CA PRO A 509 -42.67 52.17 70.75
C PRO A 509 -42.60 51.50 69.36
N LEU A 510 -43.71 51.02 68.81
CA LEU A 510 -43.72 50.26 67.56
C LEU A 510 -44.08 51.14 66.37
N TRP A 511 -43.18 51.22 65.38
CA TRP A 511 -43.41 51.90 64.11
C TRP A 511 -44.24 51.00 63.19
N GLN A 512 -45.32 51.54 62.63
CA GLN A 512 -46.18 50.87 61.65
C GLN A 512 -46.01 51.52 60.29
N LYS A 513 -45.80 50.72 59.24
CA LYS A 513 -45.72 51.21 57.87
C LYS A 513 -47.10 51.66 57.41
N VAL A 514 -47.22 52.94 57.05
CA VAL A 514 -48.45 53.55 56.53
C VAL A 514 -48.56 53.30 55.04
N ILE A 515 -47.48 53.55 54.31
CA ILE A 515 -47.38 53.29 52.88
C ILE A 515 -45.92 52.98 52.50
N GLY A 516 -45.75 52.06 51.57
CA GLY A 516 -44.50 51.84 50.84
C GLY A 516 -44.65 52.29 49.40
N ASP A 517 -43.53 52.63 48.76
CA ASP A 517 -43.42 52.78 47.31
C ASP A 517 -44.01 54.10 46.78
N LEU A 518 -43.86 55.18 47.53
CA LEU A 518 -44.16 56.52 47.02
C LEU A 518 -43.15 56.92 45.95
N ASP A 519 -43.65 57.49 44.86
CA ASP A 519 -42.84 57.98 43.75
C ASP A 519 -41.79 59.00 44.23
N PRO A 520 -40.57 59.00 43.68
CA PRO A 520 -39.49 59.89 44.13
C PRO A 520 -39.78 61.38 43.92
N SER A 521 -40.77 61.75 43.10
CA SER A 521 -41.28 63.11 42.96
C SER A 521 -42.27 63.53 44.06
N THR A 522 -42.77 62.59 44.86
CA THR A 522 -43.75 62.86 45.92
C THR A 522 -43.11 63.72 47.01
N ARG A 523 -43.79 64.80 47.41
CA ARG A 523 -43.35 65.71 48.50
C ARG A 523 -44.38 65.86 49.61
N SER A 524 -45.57 65.27 49.44
CA SER A 524 -46.64 65.30 50.42
C SER A 524 -47.48 64.02 50.38
N TYR A 525 -48.02 63.64 51.54
CA TYR A 525 -48.92 62.49 51.64
C TYR A 525 -49.93 62.68 52.76
N GLN A 526 -51.19 62.33 52.46
CA GLN A 526 -52.29 62.38 53.42
C GLN A 526 -52.42 61.05 54.17
N ILE A 527 -52.14 61.08 55.46
CA ILE A 527 -52.29 59.94 56.37
C ILE A 527 -53.68 60.00 56.99
N THR A 528 -54.46 58.95 56.79
CA THR A 528 -55.86 58.85 57.22
C THR A 528 -56.05 57.89 58.39
N ASN A 529 -57.26 57.83 58.96
CA ASN A 529 -57.62 56.96 60.09
C ASN A 529 -56.75 57.19 61.34
N LEU A 530 -56.61 58.45 61.74
CA LEU A 530 -56.01 58.86 63.00
C LEU A 530 -57.11 59.07 64.05
N ASP A 531 -56.87 58.62 65.27
CA ASP A 531 -57.72 58.92 66.42
C ASP A 531 -57.47 60.38 66.84
N PRO A 532 -58.49 61.26 66.84
CA PRO A 532 -58.33 62.66 67.24
C PRO A 532 -57.80 62.86 68.67
N SER A 533 -57.90 61.84 69.52
CA SER A 533 -57.39 61.84 70.91
C SER A 533 -56.01 61.21 71.06
N GLY A 534 -55.48 60.55 70.02
CA GLY A 534 -54.19 59.88 70.02
C GLY A 534 -53.02 60.82 69.72
N THR A 535 -51.83 60.49 70.21
CA THR A 535 -50.59 61.19 69.85
C THR A 535 -49.77 60.33 68.89
N TYR A 536 -49.29 60.90 67.79
CA TYR A 536 -48.60 60.17 66.73
C TYR A 536 -47.26 60.81 66.37
N ALA A 537 -46.24 59.99 66.14
CA ALA A 537 -45.00 60.41 65.49
C ALA A 537 -44.95 59.85 64.06
N PHE A 538 -44.37 60.61 63.14
CA PHE A 538 -44.23 60.23 61.73
C PHE A 538 -42.76 60.21 61.33
N ARG A 539 -42.39 59.22 60.50
CA ARG A 539 -41.06 59.06 59.94
C ARG A 539 -41.18 58.87 58.44
N ILE A 540 -40.50 59.71 57.66
CA ILE A 540 -40.37 59.54 56.21
C ILE A 540 -38.93 59.16 55.91
N THR A 541 -38.75 58.20 55.02
CA THR A 541 -37.43 57.68 54.65
C THR A 541 -37.37 57.53 53.14
N ALA A 542 -36.32 58.10 52.52
CA ALA A 542 -36.01 57.88 51.12
C ALA A 542 -35.40 56.48 50.94
N VAL A 543 -35.75 55.81 49.85
CA VAL A 543 -35.26 54.47 49.52
C VAL A 543 -34.53 54.47 48.20
N ASN A 544 -33.36 53.84 48.16
CA ASN A 544 -32.67 53.47 46.92
C ASN A 544 -33.00 52.02 46.53
N HIS A 545 -32.66 51.62 45.31
CA HIS A 545 -33.04 50.41 44.57
C HIS A 545 -32.84 49.06 45.32
N ARG A 546 -32.22 49.04 46.51
CA ARG A 546 -31.98 47.82 47.29
C ARG A 546 -32.20 47.93 48.80
N ASP A 547 -32.57 49.08 49.36
CA ASP A 547 -32.70 49.29 50.82
C ASP A 547 -34.04 48.85 51.42
N TYR A 548 -34.83 48.03 50.74
CA TYR A 548 -36.14 47.60 51.25
C TYR A 548 -36.08 46.82 52.59
N TRP A 549 -34.88 46.42 53.07
CA TRP A 549 -34.74 45.55 54.24
C TRP A 549 -33.62 45.90 55.22
N THR A 550 -32.84 46.97 55.02
CA THR A 550 -31.76 47.37 55.93
C THR A 550 -32.11 48.64 56.69
N SER A 551 -32.56 48.45 57.94
CA SER A 551 -32.84 49.50 58.92
C SER A 551 -31.59 50.36 59.17
N LEU A 552 -31.53 51.51 58.49
CA LEU A 552 -30.64 52.61 58.85
C LEU A 552 -31.51 53.83 59.19
N ARG A 553 -31.33 54.29 60.43
CA ARG A 553 -32.13 55.27 61.17
C ARG A 553 -32.49 56.50 60.32
N GLY A 554 -33.73 56.57 59.85
CA GLY A 554 -34.35 57.83 59.44
C GLY A 554 -34.54 58.76 60.64
N GLN A 555 -34.37 60.06 60.42
CA GLN A 555 -34.45 61.09 61.45
C GLN A 555 -35.87 61.16 62.05
N GLU A 556 -35.97 60.97 63.38
CA GLU A 556 -37.24 60.91 64.10
C GLU A 556 -37.72 62.33 64.48
N SER A 557 -38.95 62.66 64.10
CA SER A 557 -39.58 63.93 64.48
C SER A 557 -40.81 63.62 65.34
N ARG A 558 -40.76 64.00 66.63
CA ARG A 558 -41.83 63.76 67.60
C ARG A 558 -42.75 64.98 67.66
N TRP A 559 -44.05 64.79 67.47
CA TRP A 559 -45.04 65.87 67.52
C TRP A 559 -46.22 65.47 68.41
N GLU A 560 -46.59 66.34 69.35
CA GLU A 560 -47.78 66.20 70.19
C GLU A 560 -48.96 66.90 69.53
N LEU A 561 -50.04 66.16 69.29
CA LEU A 561 -51.31 66.72 68.83
C LEU A 561 -52.00 67.36 70.06
N LYS A 562 -52.01 68.69 70.16
CA LYS A 562 -52.95 69.43 71.02
C LYS A 562 -53.98 70.16 70.17
#